data_AF-A0A6L9XTE1-F1
#
_entry.id   AF-A0A6L9XTE1-F1
#
_cell.length_a   1.000
_cell.length_b   1.000
_cell.length_c   1.000
_cell.angle_alpha   90.00
_cell.angle_beta   90.00
_cell.angle_gamma   90.00
#
_symmetry.space_group_name_H-M   'P 1'
#
loop_
_entity.id
_entity.type
_entity.pdbx_description
1 polymer ?
#
loop_
_entity_poly.entity_id
_entity_poly.type
_entity_poly.pdbx_seq_one_letter_code
_entity_poly.pdbx_strand_id
1 'polypeptide(L)'
;MGVGFRFGIGPLRFYIPLTSRRRAMVWTHPGCSIQHRSQGAADRCRNGRMAPTTASRVSISTAEIESQARLRHAQAELADVNAQLDRARANLRGVEGPAADQRVSTGSSDDQELLARAAELVVSTQFGSTSMLQRKLRVGFAKAGELMGLLETRGVVGPAEGSKARSVLYSVEELPALLITLRASEPSQIQNDEVGAGE
;
A
#
# COMPACT_ATOMS: atom_id res chain seq x y z
N MET A 1 5.60 4.56 -54.51
CA MET A 1 4.98 3.66 -53.52
C MET A 1 4.33 4.50 -52.43
N GLY A 2 3.00 4.59 -52.41
CA GLY A 2 2.24 5.28 -51.39
C GLY A 2 1.52 4.26 -50.52
N VAL A 3 1.61 4.42 -49.19
CA VAL A 3 0.78 3.67 -48.23
C VAL A 3 0.12 4.67 -47.30
N GLY A 4 -1.07 5.11 -47.70
CA GLY A 4 -1.97 5.88 -46.85
C GLY A 4 -2.74 4.93 -45.93
N PHE A 5 -2.51 5.05 -44.62
CA PHE A 5 -3.32 4.36 -43.63
C PHE A 5 -4.51 5.24 -43.23
N ARG A 6 -5.65 4.96 -43.88
CA ARG A 6 -6.95 5.57 -43.61
C ARG A 6 -7.61 4.80 -42.46
N PHE A 7 -7.44 5.25 -41.21
CA PHE A 7 -8.27 4.76 -40.10
C PHE A 7 -9.56 5.58 -40.06
N GLY A 8 -10.63 4.99 -40.61
CA GLY A 8 -11.98 5.50 -40.50
C GLY A 8 -12.53 5.23 -39.10
N ILE A 9 -12.79 6.29 -38.34
CA ILE A 9 -13.59 6.22 -37.11
C ILE A 9 -14.95 6.83 -37.45
N GLY A 10 -15.93 5.97 -37.69
CA GLY A 10 -17.31 6.35 -37.94
C GLY A 10 -18.01 6.87 -36.68
N PRO A 11 -19.04 7.73 -36.81
CA PRO A 11 -19.76 8.29 -35.68
C PRO A 11 -20.85 7.32 -35.19
N LEU A 12 -20.63 6.68 -34.04
CA LEU A 12 -21.70 5.97 -33.34
C LEU A 12 -22.59 6.99 -32.60
N ARG A 13 -23.73 7.32 -33.23
CA ARG A 13 -24.88 7.99 -32.60
C ARG A 13 -25.46 7.09 -31.52
N PHE A 14 -25.28 7.46 -30.25
CA PHE A 14 -26.08 6.93 -29.15
C PHE A 14 -27.48 7.56 -29.19
N TYR A 15 -28.50 6.72 -29.36
CA TYR A 15 -29.91 7.09 -29.30
C TYR A 15 -30.45 6.75 -27.90
N ILE A 16 -30.80 7.76 -27.10
CA ILE A 16 -31.44 7.58 -25.78
C ILE A 16 -32.95 7.85 -25.97
N PRO A 17 -33.83 6.83 -25.88
CA PRO A 17 -35.26 7.08 -25.86
C PRO A 17 -35.71 7.56 -24.47
N LEU A 18 -36.07 8.86 -24.38
CA LEU A 18 -36.97 9.36 -23.33
C LEU A 18 -38.37 8.78 -23.56
N THR A 19 -38.81 7.80 -22.77
CA THR A 19 -40.25 7.59 -22.54
C THR A 19 -40.56 7.19 -21.09
N SER A 20 -41.33 8.08 -20.46
CA SER A 20 -42.18 7.98 -19.27
C SER A 20 -42.18 6.67 -18.44
N ARG A 21 -41.75 6.79 -17.17
CA ARG A 21 -42.15 5.85 -16.11
C ARG A 21 -43.65 6.01 -15.84
N ARG A 22 -44.40 4.98 -16.23
CA ARG A 22 -45.82 4.76 -15.97
C ARG A 22 -46.08 4.46 -14.50
N ARG A 23 -47.25 4.92 -14.04
CA ARG A 23 -47.90 4.66 -12.74
C ARG A 23 -47.98 3.17 -12.41
N ALA A 24 -47.72 2.84 -11.14
CA ALA A 24 -47.97 1.51 -10.57
C ALA A 24 -49.48 1.20 -10.54
N MET A 25 -49.86 0.02 -11.04
CA MET A 25 -51.20 -0.56 -10.90
C MET A 25 -51.29 -1.32 -9.56
N VAL A 26 -52.34 -1.03 -8.80
CA VAL A 26 -52.80 -1.81 -7.65
C VAL A 26 -53.56 -3.02 -8.16
N TRP A 27 -53.19 -4.23 -7.73
CA TRP A 27 -54.00 -5.44 -7.89
C TRP A 27 -54.66 -5.79 -6.56
N THR A 28 -55.98 -5.74 -6.52
CA THR A 28 -56.79 -6.45 -5.52
C THR A 28 -57.07 -7.87 -6.04
N HIS A 29 -56.94 -8.88 -5.18
CA HIS A 29 -57.43 -10.24 -5.45
C HIS A 29 -58.47 -10.62 -4.41
N PRO A 30 -59.66 -11.09 -4.83
CA PRO A 30 -60.69 -11.60 -3.94
C PRO A 30 -60.44 -13.09 -3.70
N GLY A 31 -60.34 -13.50 -2.43
CA GLY A 31 -60.28 -14.92 -2.08
C GLY A 31 -59.25 -15.22 -1.00
N CYS A 32 -59.60 -14.93 0.25
CA CYS A 32 -59.00 -15.66 1.37
C CYS A 32 -60.03 -15.76 2.49
N SER A 33 -60.67 -16.93 2.58
CA SER A 33 -61.65 -17.31 3.58
C SER A 33 -60.97 -17.57 4.92
N ILE A 34 -61.52 -16.96 5.96
CA ILE A 34 -61.10 -17.09 7.36
C ILE A 34 -61.58 -18.45 7.90
N GLN A 35 -60.65 -19.32 8.28
CA GLN A 35 -60.93 -20.46 9.16
C GLN A 35 -59.91 -20.44 10.30
N HIS A 36 -60.35 -20.08 11.50
CA HIS A 36 -59.51 -20.17 12.70
C HIS A 36 -59.96 -21.36 13.55
N ARG A 37 -59.22 -22.47 13.42
CA ARG A 37 -59.17 -23.56 14.39
C ARG A 37 -58.15 -23.19 15.47
N SER A 38 -58.49 -23.55 16.69
CA SER A 38 -57.78 -23.34 17.95
C SER A 38 -56.33 -23.84 18.00
N GLN A 39 -55.54 -23.13 18.81
CA GLN A 39 -54.27 -23.50 19.48
C GLN A 39 -52.94 -23.26 18.73
N GLY A 40 -52.25 -22.22 19.19
CA GLY A 40 -50.85 -22.28 19.62
C GLY A 40 -49.80 -22.68 18.60
N ALA A 41 -49.33 -21.73 17.79
CA ALA A 41 -47.96 -21.68 17.28
C ALA A 41 -47.74 -20.32 16.62
N ALA A 42 -46.66 -19.64 17.01
CA ALA A 42 -46.03 -18.47 16.39
C ALA A 42 -46.70 -17.94 15.10
N ASP A 43 -47.15 -16.69 15.16
CA ASP A 43 -47.56 -15.89 14.00
C ASP A 43 -46.42 -15.80 12.99
N ARG A 44 -46.36 -16.80 12.10
CA ARG A 44 -45.53 -16.81 10.91
C ARG A 44 -46.26 -16.00 9.85
N CYS A 45 -45.89 -14.72 9.74
CA CYS A 45 -46.24 -13.88 8.60
C CYS A 45 -45.79 -14.57 7.30
N ARG A 46 -46.77 -15.06 6.52
CA ARG A 46 -46.57 -15.89 5.33
C ARG A 46 -46.12 -15.12 4.07
N ASN A 47 -45.89 -13.81 4.13
CA ASN A 47 -45.31 -13.06 3.02
C ASN A 47 -44.08 -12.28 3.51
N GLY A 48 -42.89 -12.85 3.25
CA GLY A 48 -41.59 -12.35 3.71
C GLY A 48 -41.21 -10.97 3.16
N ARG A 49 -41.74 -9.92 3.77
CA ARG A 49 -41.12 -8.58 3.82
C ARG A 49 -41.34 -8.03 5.23
N MET A 50 -40.30 -8.08 6.06
CA MET A 50 -40.27 -7.32 7.30
C MET A 50 -40.51 -5.85 6.96
N ALA A 51 -41.62 -5.30 7.44
CA ALA A 51 -41.83 -3.86 7.45
C ALA A 51 -40.82 -3.25 8.43
N PRO A 52 -40.13 -2.15 8.10
CA PRO A 52 -39.27 -1.50 9.06
C PRO A 52 -40.12 -0.98 10.22
N THR A 53 -39.98 -1.60 11.39
CA THR A 53 -40.51 -1.09 12.66
C THR A 53 -39.72 0.15 13.06
N THR A 54 -40.45 1.25 13.25
CA THR A 54 -40.01 2.52 13.87
C THR A 54 -39.28 3.50 12.95
N ALA A 55 -40.04 4.43 12.36
CA ALA A 55 -39.48 5.70 11.89
C ALA A 55 -39.32 6.63 13.11
N SER A 56 -38.18 6.54 13.81
CA SER A 56 -37.82 7.51 14.85
C SER A 56 -37.68 8.88 14.21
N ARG A 57 -38.50 9.84 14.66
CA ARG A 57 -38.46 11.23 14.19
C ARG A 57 -37.22 11.89 14.77
N VAL A 58 -36.12 11.91 14.02
CA VAL A 58 -34.90 12.62 14.41
C VAL A 58 -35.16 14.11 14.24
N SER A 59 -35.20 14.86 15.35
CA SER A 59 -35.26 16.32 15.35
C SER A 59 -33.86 16.87 15.10
N ILE A 60 -33.49 17.06 13.84
CA ILE A 60 -32.25 17.74 13.49
C ILE A 60 -32.51 19.24 13.55
N SER A 61 -31.69 19.97 14.32
CA SER A 61 -31.80 21.43 14.38
C SER A 61 -31.40 22.07 13.05
N THR A 62 -32.01 23.21 12.68
CA THR A 62 -31.66 23.91 11.43
C THR A 62 -30.19 24.33 11.41
N ALA A 63 -29.61 24.68 12.57
CA ALA A 63 -28.19 24.96 12.74
C ALA A 63 -27.29 23.74 12.45
N GLU A 64 -27.75 22.53 12.75
CA GLU A 64 -27.04 21.28 12.48
C GLU A 64 -27.12 20.88 11.00
N ILE A 65 -28.23 21.19 10.33
CA ILE A 65 -28.33 21.05 8.87
C ILE A 65 -27.34 22.01 8.18
N GLU A 66 -27.28 23.27 8.64
CA GLU A 66 -26.36 24.26 8.10
C GLU A 66 -24.89 23.91 8.36
N SER A 67 -24.54 23.44 9.56
CA SER A 67 -23.16 23.03 9.88
C SER A 67 -22.73 21.81 9.07
N GLN A 68 -23.63 20.83 8.88
CA GLN A 68 -23.37 19.66 8.04
C GLN A 68 -23.25 20.04 6.56
N ALA A 69 -24.04 20.99 6.07
CA ALA A 69 -23.92 21.50 4.70
C ALA A 69 -22.54 22.14 4.46
N ARG A 70 -22.07 22.99 5.38
CA ARG A 70 -20.74 23.62 5.30
C ARG A 70 -19.61 22.59 5.29
N LEU A 71 -19.70 21.57 6.14
CA LEU A 71 -18.71 20.49 6.18
C LEU A 71 -18.68 19.69 4.87
N ARG A 72 -19.84 19.37 4.29
CA ARG A 72 -19.91 18.66 3.00
C ARG A 72 -19.34 19.50 1.85
N HIS A 73 -19.59 20.81 1.84
CA HIS A 73 -19.00 21.72 0.86
C HIS A 73 -17.46 21.76 0.99
N ALA A 74 -16.92 21.91 2.20
CA ALA A 74 -15.49 21.87 2.45
C ALA A 74 -14.86 20.51 2.06
N GLN A 75 -15.55 19.40 2.33
CA GLN A 75 -15.11 18.06 1.90
C GLN A 75 -15.10 17.91 0.36
N ALA A 76 -16.07 18.50 -0.33
CA ALA A 76 -16.12 18.48 -1.79
C ALA A 76 -14.97 19.27 -2.43
N GLU A 77 -14.60 20.42 -1.84
CA GLU A 77 -13.43 21.20 -2.28
C GLU A 77 -12.13 20.41 -2.11
N LEU A 78 -11.94 19.74 -0.96
CA LEU A 78 -10.78 18.87 -0.73
C LEU A 78 -10.71 17.69 -1.71
N ALA A 79 -11.87 17.13 -2.10
CA ALA A 79 -11.92 16.04 -3.08
C ALA A 79 -11.46 16.49 -4.47
N ASP A 80 -11.81 17.71 -4.90
CA ASP A 80 -11.34 18.26 -6.18
C ASP A 80 -9.83 18.53 -6.16
N VAL A 81 -9.30 19.10 -5.06
CA VAL A 81 -7.86 19.31 -4.88
C VAL A 81 -7.09 17.98 -4.92
N ASN A 82 -7.60 16.93 -4.27
CA ASN A 82 -7.00 15.60 -4.34
C ASN A 82 -7.02 15.03 -5.77
N ALA A 83 -8.12 15.21 -6.50
CA ALA A 83 -8.21 14.79 -7.90
C ALA A 83 -7.24 15.57 -8.81
N GLN A 84 -7.05 16.87 -8.56
CA GLN A 84 -6.06 17.69 -9.26
C GLN A 84 -4.64 17.21 -8.97
N LEU A 85 -4.33 16.88 -7.70
CA LEU A 85 -3.04 16.33 -7.30
C LEU A 85 -2.75 14.98 -7.96
N ASP A 86 -3.75 14.10 -8.06
CA ASP A 86 -3.60 12.80 -8.73
C ASP A 86 -3.39 12.94 -10.24
N ARG A 87 -4.06 13.90 -10.90
CA ARG A 87 -3.78 14.25 -12.31
C ARG A 87 -2.36 14.81 -12.48
N ALA A 88 -1.91 15.71 -11.59
CA ALA A 88 -0.56 16.25 -11.63
C ALA A 88 0.49 15.15 -11.44
N ARG A 89 0.27 14.23 -10.49
CA ARG A 89 1.11 13.03 -10.29
C ARG A 89 1.16 12.15 -11.54
N ALA A 90 0.03 11.92 -12.21
CA ALA A 90 -0.04 11.12 -13.42
C ALA A 90 0.74 11.77 -14.58
N ASN A 91 0.66 13.09 -14.73
CA ASN A 91 1.40 13.82 -15.77
C ASN A 91 2.92 13.79 -15.52
N LEU A 92 3.37 13.91 -14.26
CA LEU A 92 4.78 13.76 -13.91
C LEU A 92 5.28 12.32 -14.16
N ARG A 93 4.42 11.33 -13.95
CA ARG A 93 4.73 9.91 -14.18
C ARG A 93 4.90 9.54 -15.66
N GLY A 94 4.56 10.43 -16.60
CA GLY A 94 4.77 10.23 -18.04
C GLY A 94 6.23 10.33 -18.51
N VAL A 95 7.16 10.74 -17.65
CA VAL A 95 8.59 10.89 -17.98
C VAL A 95 9.44 9.72 -17.47
N GLU A 96 8.89 8.85 -16.62
CA GLU A 96 9.59 7.68 -16.11
C GLU A 96 9.23 6.45 -16.98
N GLY A 97 10.24 5.88 -17.63
CA GLY A 97 10.14 4.63 -18.38
C GLY A 97 9.56 3.48 -17.53
N PRO A 98 9.20 2.34 -18.15
CA PRO A 98 8.32 1.35 -17.56
C PRO A 98 8.78 0.98 -16.16
N ALA A 99 7.86 1.17 -15.21
CA ALA A 99 8.00 0.86 -13.81
C ALA A 99 8.62 -0.53 -13.64
N ALA A 100 9.88 -0.55 -13.22
CA ALA A 100 10.41 -1.66 -12.47
C ALA A 100 9.49 -1.81 -11.25
N ASP A 101 8.67 -2.86 -11.31
CA ASP A 101 8.03 -3.56 -10.21
C ASP A 101 8.62 -3.14 -8.85
N GLN A 102 8.06 -2.09 -8.25
CA GLN A 102 8.29 -1.74 -6.84
C GLN A 102 7.58 -2.82 -6.03
N ARG A 103 8.16 -4.01 -6.01
CA ARG A 103 8.05 -4.87 -4.84
C ARG A 103 8.67 -4.06 -3.74
N VAL A 104 7.82 -3.52 -2.88
CA VAL A 104 8.17 -3.29 -1.49
C VAL A 104 8.89 -4.56 -1.05
N SER A 105 10.23 -4.54 -1.03
CA SER A 105 11.01 -5.67 -0.56
C SER A 105 10.85 -5.65 0.95
N THR A 106 9.81 -6.34 1.39
CA THR A 106 9.58 -6.68 2.78
C THR A 106 10.71 -7.61 3.20
N GLY A 107 11.87 -7.03 3.53
CA GLY A 107 13.03 -7.71 4.14
C GLY A 107 13.19 -9.18 3.77
N SER A 108 13.23 -9.49 2.47
CA SER A 108 13.32 -10.90 2.05
C SER A 108 14.63 -11.49 2.55
N SER A 109 14.61 -12.77 2.94
CA SER A 109 15.79 -13.49 3.41
C SER A 109 16.98 -13.36 2.44
N ASP A 110 16.70 -13.32 1.14
CA ASP A 110 17.70 -13.14 0.08
C ASP A 110 18.42 -11.79 0.18
N ASP A 111 17.71 -10.72 0.53
CA ASP A 111 18.30 -9.38 0.66
C ASP A 111 19.18 -9.29 1.93
N GLN A 112 18.79 -9.97 3.00
CA GLN A 112 19.62 -10.10 4.21
C GLN A 112 20.90 -10.90 3.91
N GLU A 113 20.81 -11.96 3.10
CA GLU A 113 21.99 -12.71 2.69
C GLU A 113 22.93 -11.89 1.80
N LEU A 114 22.38 -11.14 0.83
CA LEU A 114 23.16 -10.22 -0.01
C LEU A 114 23.86 -9.15 0.81
N LEU A 115 23.18 -8.62 1.84
CA LEU A 115 23.77 -7.65 2.77
C LEU A 115 24.93 -8.25 3.57
N ALA A 116 24.77 -9.46 4.11
CA ALA A 116 25.83 -10.14 4.84
C ALA A 116 27.06 -10.37 3.96
N ARG A 117 26.87 -10.82 2.70
CA ARG A 117 27.98 -10.98 1.74
C ARG A 117 28.63 -9.64 1.36
N ALA A 118 27.84 -8.57 1.24
CA ALA A 118 28.38 -7.24 0.97
C ALA A 118 29.26 -6.75 2.13
N ALA A 119 28.82 -6.95 3.38
CA ALA A 119 29.58 -6.60 4.56
C ALA A 119 30.93 -7.34 4.61
N GLU A 120 30.92 -8.64 4.35
CA GLU A 120 32.12 -9.47 4.31
C GLU A 120 33.16 -8.94 3.30
N LEU A 121 32.71 -8.59 2.09
CA LEU A 121 33.58 -8.03 1.06
C LEU A 121 34.12 -6.66 1.43
N VAL A 122 33.30 -5.78 2.01
CA VAL A 122 33.72 -4.42 2.38
C VAL A 122 34.73 -4.46 3.53
N VAL A 123 34.51 -5.30 4.55
CA VAL A 123 35.42 -5.42 5.70
C VAL A 123 36.71 -6.15 5.32
N SER A 124 36.65 -7.22 4.52
CA SER A 124 37.87 -7.91 4.07
C SER A 124 38.76 -7.06 3.16
N THR A 125 38.15 -6.21 2.32
CA THR A 125 38.91 -5.34 1.41
C THR A 125 39.24 -3.97 2.00
N GLN A 126 38.58 -3.57 3.09
CA GLN A 126 38.65 -2.22 3.67
C GLN A 126 38.31 -1.10 2.65
N PHE A 127 37.58 -1.43 1.58
CA PHE A 127 37.18 -0.50 0.53
C PHE A 127 35.67 -0.56 0.28
N GLY A 128 34.93 0.44 0.79
CA GLY A 128 33.48 0.56 0.57
C GLY A 128 33.12 1.39 -0.66
N SER A 129 33.06 0.77 -1.85
CA SER A 129 32.54 1.43 -3.07
C SER A 129 31.41 0.66 -3.73
N THR A 130 30.42 1.39 -4.27
CA THR A 130 29.27 0.80 -4.97
C THR A 130 29.70 -0.01 -6.20
N SER A 131 30.67 0.50 -6.97
CA SER A 131 31.21 -0.20 -8.15
C SER A 131 31.91 -1.52 -7.83
N MET A 132 32.53 -1.64 -6.65
CA MET A 132 33.11 -2.91 -6.20
C MET A 132 32.01 -3.95 -5.97
N LEU A 133 30.96 -3.58 -5.26
CA LEU A 133 29.82 -4.47 -4.98
C LEU A 133 29.10 -4.91 -6.26
N GLN A 134 28.90 -4.02 -7.23
CA GLN A 134 28.30 -4.37 -8.52
C GLN A 134 29.06 -5.51 -9.23
N ARG A 135 30.39 -5.43 -9.24
CA ARG A 135 31.24 -6.40 -9.94
C ARG A 135 31.32 -7.73 -9.19
N LYS A 136 31.45 -7.67 -7.86
CA LYS A 136 31.65 -8.85 -7.00
C LYS A 136 30.36 -9.63 -6.77
N LEU A 137 29.25 -8.96 -6.50
CA LEU A 137 27.96 -9.59 -6.20
C LEU A 137 27.04 -9.70 -7.42
N ARG A 138 27.45 -9.16 -8.59
CA ARG A 138 26.65 -9.15 -9.83
C ARG A 138 25.27 -8.51 -9.66
N VAL A 139 25.19 -7.48 -8.80
CA VAL A 139 23.96 -6.74 -8.52
C VAL A 139 23.87 -5.46 -9.37
N GLY A 140 22.64 -5.02 -9.64
CA GLY A 140 22.38 -3.75 -10.32
C GLY A 140 22.85 -2.53 -9.51
N PHE A 141 23.02 -1.38 -10.18
CA PHE A 141 23.48 -0.13 -9.54
C PHE A 141 22.59 0.32 -8.38
N ALA A 142 21.27 0.31 -8.58
CA ALA A 142 20.30 0.69 -7.54
C ALA A 142 20.48 -0.17 -6.28
N LYS A 143 20.52 -1.50 -6.45
CA LYS A 143 20.69 -2.44 -5.34
C LYS A 143 22.05 -2.29 -4.64
N ALA A 144 23.14 -2.05 -5.38
CA ALA A 144 24.45 -1.78 -4.77
C ALA A 144 24.43 -0.50 -3.92
N GLY A 145 23.73 0.55 -4.36
CA GLY A 145 23.53 1.78 -3.60
C GLY A 145 22.71 1.54 -2.33
N GLU A 146 21.61 0.80 -2.44
CA GLU A 146 20.79 0.38 -1.30
C GLU A 146 21.62 -0.39 -0.27
N LEU A 147 22.41 -1.37 -0.71
CA LEU A 147 23.29 -2.16 0.18
C LEU A 147 24.30 -1.28 0.91
N MET A 148 24.93 -0.32 0.23
CA MET A 148 25.86 0.62 0.89
C MET A 148 25.17 1.51 1.92
N GLY A 149 23.94 1.98 1.64
CA GLY A 149 23.15 2.74 2.61
C GLY A 149 22.69 1.91 3.82
N LEU A 150 22.36 0.64 3.59
CA LEU A 150 22.03 -0.31 4.66
C LEU A 150 23.22 -0.63 5.56
N LEU A 151 24.43 -0.67 5.00
CA LEU A 151 25.68 -0.83 5.77
C LEU A 151 26.01 0.43 6.59
N GLU A 152 25.77 1.61 6.04
CA GLU A 152 25.92 2.89 6.76
C GLU A 152 24.94 3.00 7.93
N THR A 153 23.67 2.62 7.73
CA THR A 153 22.65 2.64 8.78
C THR A 153 22.98 1.69 9.93
N ARG A 154 23.69 0.59 9.64
CA ARG A 154 24.17 -0.38 10.65
C ARG A 154 25.54 -0.04 11.22
N GLY A 155 26.12 1.09 10.84
CA GLY A 155 27.41 1.56 11.34
C GLY A 155 28.62 0.77 10.81
N VAL A 156 28.47 -0.05 9.77
CA VAL A 156 29.58 -0.83 9.18
C VAL A 156 30.54 0.06 8.40
N VAL A 157 29.95 1.05 7.73
CA VAL A 157 30.63 1.97 6.82
C VAL A 157 30.34 3.40 7.27
N GLY A 158 31.36 4.25 7.22
CA GLY A 158 31.26 5.67 7.57
C GLY A 158 30.47 6.50 6.56
N PRO A 159 30.27 7.79 6.85
CA PRO A 159 29.55 8.72 5.97
C PRO A 159 30.25 8.86 4.61
N ALA A 160 29.49 9.28 3.60
CA ALA A 160 30.04 9.52 2.28
C ALA A 160 30.92 10.79 2.25
N GLU A 161 32.23 10.63 2.05
CA GLU A 161 33.16 11.74 1.84
C GLU A 161 33.33 12.05 0.35
N GLY A 162 32.36 12.78 -0.21
CA GLY A 162 32.44 13.26 -1.60
C GLY A 162 32.59 12.13 -2.62
N SER A 163 33.66 12.19 -3.43
CA SER A 163 33.96 11.23 -4.50
C SER A 163 34.89 10.09 -4.09
N LYS A 164 35.29 10.00 -2.82
CA LYS A 164 36.16 8.94 -2.31
C LYS A 164 35.35 7.71 -1.86
N ALA A 165 36.04 6.57 -1.81
CA ALA A 165 35.47 5.37 -1.20
C ALA A 165 35.18 5.62 0.29
N ARG A 166 34.11 5.03 0.80
CA ARG A 166 33.71 5.19 2.20
C ARG A 166 34.68 4.46 3.13
N SER A 167 34.94 5.03 4.30
CA SER A 167 35.75 4.39 5.35
C SER A 167 35.00 3.23 5.99
N VAL A 168 35.72 2.16 6.33
CA VAL A 168 35.16 0.98 7.00
C VAL A 168 35.53 1.07 8.48
N LEU A 169 34.55 0.86 9.37
CA LEU A 169 34.74 1.04 10.81
C LEU A 169 35.08 -0.26 11.55
N TYR A 170 34.89 -1.41 10.91
CA TYR A 170 35.14 -2.73 11.49
C TYR A 170 36.43 -3.35 10.95
N SER A 171 37.11 -4.10 11.81
CA SER A 171 38.28 -4.88 11.43
C SER A 171 37.89 -6.31 10.99
N VAL A 172 38.85 -7.03 10.41
CA VAL A 172 38.61 -8.39 9.89
C VAL A 172 38.33 -9.38 11.02
N GLU A 173 38.84 -9.11 12.22
CA GLU A 173 38.66 -9.94 13.42
C GLU A 173 37.23 -9.86 13.97
N GLU A 174 36.55 -8.73 13.78
CA GLU A 174 35.18 -8.46 14.25
C GLU A 174 34.11 -8.93 13.26
N LEU A 175 34.52 -9.23 12.02
CA LEU A 175 33.68 -9.73 10.94
C LEU A 175 32.76 -10.91 11.33
N PRO A 176 33.21 -11.99 12.02
CA PRO A 176 32.32 -13.08 12.38
C PRO A 176 31.18 -12.64 13.30
N ALA A 177 31.44 -11.75 14.26
CA ALA A 177 30.41 -11.20 15.14
C ALA A 177 29.41 -10.33 14.37
N LEU A 178 29.90 -9.53 13.43
CA LEU A 178 29.09 -8.71 12.52
C LEU A 178 28.16 -9.56 11.64
N LEU A 179 28.66 -10.67 11.09
CA LEU A 179 27.83 -11.53 10.23
C LEU A 179 26.67 -12.18 11.00
N ILE A 180 26.87 -12.49 12.28
CA ILE A 180 25.81 -13.03 13.14
C ILE A 180 24.71 -11.96 13.33
N THR A 181 25.08 -10.72 13.67
CA THR A 181 24.11 -9.64 13.87
C THR A 181 23.39 -9.24 12.58
N LEU A 182 24.04 -9.32 11.42
CA LEU A 182 23.42 -9.03 10.13
C LEU A 182 22.42 -10.11 9.67
N ARG A 183 22.66 -11.37 10.06
CA ARG A 183 21.81 -12.51 9.71
C ARG A 183 20.72 -12.77 10.74
N ALA A 184 20.92 -12.35 11.99
CA ALA A 184 19.91 -12.48 13.04
C ALA A 184 18.90 -11.32 12.95
N SER A 185 17.62 -11.65 12.78
CA SER A 185 16.54 -10.67 12.80
C SER A 185 16.27 -10.08 14.19
N GLU A 186 16.73 -10.72 15.27
CA GLU A 186 16.64 -10.20 16.64
C GLU A 186 17.82 -10.68 17.50
N PRO A 187 18.51 -9.80 18.25
CA PRO A 187 19.46 -10.23 19.25
C PRO A 187 18.67 -10.68 20.49
N SER A 188 18.42 -11.98 20.60
CA SER A 188 18.06 -12.60 21.88
C SER A 188 19.24 -12.46 22.85
N GLN A 189 19.19 -11.40 23.67
CA GLN A 189 19.75 -11.27 25.03
C GLN A 189 21.04 -12.06 25.29
N ILE A 190 22.20 -11.45 25.05
CA ILE A 190 23.43 -11.85 25.74
C ILE A 190 23.44 -11.12 27.08
N GLN A 191 23.01 -11.82 28.14
CA GLN A 191 23.33 -11.46 29.51
C GLN A 191 24.84 -11.55 29.66
N ASN A 192 25.49 -10.40 29.81
CA ASN A 192 26.85 -10.35 30.33
C ASN A 192 26.77 -10.66 31.83
N ASP A 193 26.71 -11.95 32.17
CA ASP A 193 26.97 -12.40 33.53
C ASP A 193 28.48 -12.24 33.80
N GLU A 194 28.77 -11.23 34.62
CA GLU A 194 29.88 -11.11 35.56
C GLU A 194 31.31 -11.47 35.10
N VAL A 195 32.07 -10.43 34.74
CA VAL A 195 33.50 -10.37 35.09
C VAL A 195 33.61 -9.83 36.51
N GLY A 196 33.63 -10.74 37.49
CA GLY A 196 34.08 -10.46 38.85
C GLY A 196 35.50 -10.98 39.04
N ALA A 197 36.44 -10.06 39.28
CA ALA A 197 37.79 -10.31 39.77
C ALA A 197 37.78 -11.32 40.93
N GLY A 198 38.71 -12.28 41.01
CA GLY A 198 40.11 -12.00 41.25
C GLY A 198 40.34 -11.68 42.72
N GLU A 199 40.64 -12.71 43.51
CA GLU A 199 41.52 -12.65 44.70
C GLU A 199 42.17 -14.02 44.92
#